data_AF-A0A6P7FDY5-F1
#
_entry.id   AF-A0A6P7FDY5-F1
#
_cell.length_a   1.000
_cell.length_b   1.000
_cell.length_c   1.000
_cell.angle_alpha   90.00
_cell.angle_beta   90.00
_cell.angle_gamma   90.00
#
_symmetry.space_group_name_H-M   'P 1'
#
loop_
_entity.id
_entity.type
_entity.pdbx_description
1 polymer ?
#
loop_
_entity_poly.entity_id
_entity_poly.type
_entity_poly.pdbx_seq_one_letter_code
_entity_poly.pdbx_strand_id
1 'polypeptide(L)'
;MPGNKDVFFTSRLVVFNEVFASLKKKSSSNYSVVWHEAFGGRDASNIIDAIYALIKEERDTNNFVFWADNCTAQNKNWYLFTALAIMVNNDTHTSHVNNITFKYLTKGHTHMTADGVHGNIEQQFKKARDVFDFQDLLCVIYKTITKKFKCTSSTNFIPMAKKETAASKGR
;
A
#
# COMPACT_ATOMS: atom_id res chain seq x y z
N MET A 1 3.00 -48.76 0.29
CA MET A 1 3.55 -48.79 -1.09
C MET A 1 4.58 -47.67 -1.20
N PRO A 2 5.88 -47.98 -1.24
CA PRO A 2 6.91 -46.98 -1.54
C PRO A 2 7.00 -46.79 -3.06
N GLY A 3 6.79 -45.57 -3.57
CA GLY A 3 7.00 -45.28 -5.00
C GLY A 3 6.05 -44.29 -5.67
N ASN A 4 5.00 -43.80 -5.01
CA ASN A 4 4.20 -42.73 -5.59
C ASN A 4 4.92 -41.38 -5.42
N LYS A 5 5.24 -40.73 -6.54
CA LYS A 5 5.59 -39.30 -6.54
C LYS A 5 4.30 -38.53 -6.29
N ASP A 6 4.10 -38.10 -5.06
CA ASP A 6 2.97 -37.24 -4.73
C ASP A 6 3.20 -35.85 -5.33
N VAL A 7 2.27 -35.42 -6.18
CA VAL A 7 2.27 -34.09 -6.79
C VAL A 7 1.28 -33.23 -6.03
N PHE A 8 1.78 -32.24 -5.30
CA PHE A 8 0.97 -31.29 -4.55
C PHE A 8 0.77 -30.02 -5.38
N PHE A 9 -0.49 -29.67 -5.65
CA PHE A 9 -0.86 -28.37 -6.20
C PHE A 9 -1.12 -27.41 -5.05
N THR A 10 -0.17 -26.54 -4.75
CA THR A 10 -0.37 -25.41 -3.84
C THR A 10 -0.58 -24.13 -4.64
N SER A 11 -1.56 -23.33 -4.27
CA SER A 11 -1.69 -21.97 -4.78
C SER A 11 -0.49 -21.14 -4.31
N ARG A 12 -0.04 -20.21 -5.16
CA ARG A 12 0.96 -19.22 -4.77
C ARG A 12 0.27 -18.15 -3.94
N LEU A 13 0.85 -17.79 -2.80
CA LEU A 13 0.38 -16.67 -1.99
C LEU A 13 0.42 -15.39 -2.81
N VAL A 14 -0.73 -14.71 -2.93
CA VAL A 14 -0.79 -13.42 -3.61
C VAL A 14 -0.34 -12.33 -2.65
N VAL A 15 0.69 -11.59 -3.06
CA VAL A 15 1.26 -10.47 -2.32
C VAL A 15 1.11 -9.19 -3.12
N PHE A 16 0.68 -8.15 -2.43
CA PHE A 16 0.52 -6.80 -2.94
C PHE A 16 1.60 -5.89 -2.34
N ASN A 17 2.11 -4.97 -3.17
CA ASN A 17 3.15 -4.04 -2.78
C ASN A 17 2.83 -2.67 -3.39
N GLU A 18 2.45 -1.72 -2.55
CA GLU A 18 2.27 -0.33 -2.92
C GLU A 18 3.56 0.45 -2.63
N VAL A 19 4.15 1.05 -3.67
CA VAL A 19 5.45 1.72 -3.57
C VAL A 19 5.29 3.22 -3.72
N PHE A 20 5.78 3.95 -2.72
CA PHE A 20 5.90 5.40 -2.77
C PHE A 20 7.36 5.76 -2.99
N ALA A 21 7.71 5.95 -4.26
CA ALA A 21 9.03 6.39 -4.65
C ALA A 21 9.13 7.91 -4.54
N SER A 22 10.24 8.39 -3.97
CA SER A 22 10.41 9.82 -3.81
C SER A 22 11.18 10.44 -4.98
N LEU A 23 10.76 11.64 -5.37
CA LEU A 23 11.29 12.38 -6.52
C LEU A 23 12.55 13.21 -6.19
N LYS A 24 12.95 13.30 -4.91
CA LYS A 24 14.05 14.17 -4.47
C LYS A 24 15.41 13.46 -4.58
N LYS A 25 16.28 13.90 -5.49
CA LYS A 25 17.58 13.24 -5.78
C LYS A 25 18.57 13.05 -4.61
N LYS A 26 18.47 13.74 -3.47
CA LYS A 26 19.58 13.86 -2.50
C LYS A 26 19.40 13.21 -1.11
N SER A 27 18.22 12.74 -0.73
CA SER A 27 18.03 12.05 0.57
C SER A 27 16.65 11.40 0.67
N SER A 28 16.14 10.89 -0.43
CA SER A 28 14.74 10.52 -0.49
C SER A 28 14.54 9.05 -0.25
N SER A 29 13.97 8.73 0.89
CA SER A 29 13.60 7.38 1.23
C SER A 29 12.44 6.94 0.35
N ASN A 30 12.56 5.76 -0.25
CA ASN A 30 11.43 5.08 -0.87
C ASN A 30 10.69 4.30 0.21
N TYR A 31 9.38 4.22 0.09
CA TYR A 31 8.51 3.47 0.99
C TYR A 31 7.86 2.36 0.19
N SER A 32 7.72 1.20 0.82
CA SER A 32 6.97 0.08 0.27
C SER A 32 6.07 -0.44 1.37
N VAL A 33 4.79 -0.53 1.04
CA VAL A 33 3.74 -1.02 1.91
C VAL A 33 3.31 -2.36 1.33
N VAL A 34 3.67 -3.44 2.03
CA VAL A 34 3.46 -4.81 1.57
C VAL A 34 2.42 -5.51 2.43
N TRP A 35 1.46 -6.18 1.80
CA TRP A 35 0.47 -7.06 2.44
C TRP A 35 0.16 -8.24 1.54
N HIS A 36 -0.41 -9.32 2.11
CA HIS A 36 -0.84 -10.48 1.33
C HIS A 36 -2.35 -10.67 1.40
N GLU A 37 -2.89 -11.48 0.49
CA GLU A 37 -4.33 -11.70 0.34
C GLU A 37 -5.07 -12.10 1.62
N ALA A 38 -4.42 -12.84 2.53
CA ALA A 38 -5.05 -13.21 3.81
C ALA A 38 -5.26 -12.02 4.78
N PHE A 39 -4.58 -10.88 4.56
CA PHE A 39 -4.80 -9.64 5.33
C PHE A 39 -5.77 -8.68 4.64
N GLY A 40 -5.78 -8.66 3.32
CA GLY A 40 -6.59 -7.74 2.53
C GLY A 40 -6.42 -7.97 1.04
N GLY A 41 -7.43 -7.56 0.28
CA GLY A 41 -7.44 -7.64 -1.17
C GLY A 41 -6.74 -6.47 -1.84
N ARG A 42 -7.27 -6.05 -2.97
CA ARG A 42 -6.79 -4.92 -3.76
C ARG A 42 -7.85 -3.81 -3.87
N ASP A 43 -8.70 -3.72 -2.85
CA ASP A 43 -9.80 -2.77 -2.81
C ASP A 43 -9.28 -1.35 -2.52
N ALA A 44 -10.11 -0.34 -2.81
CA ALA A 44 -9.75 1.06 -2.59
C ALA A 44 -9.36 1.34 -1.12
N SER A 45 -9.92 0.61 -0.15
CA SER A 45 -9.54 0.68 1.26
C SER A 45 -8.12 0.25 1.54
N ASN A 46 -7.64 -0.82 0.90
CA ASN A 46 -6.27 -1.28 1.08
C ASN A 46 -5.26 -0.26 0.55
N ILE A 47 -5.58 0.41 -0.55
CA ILE A 47 -4.73 1.48 -1.11
C ILE A 47 -4.68 2.69 -0.16
N ILE A 48 -5.81 3.06 0.44
CA ILE A 48 -5.88 4.18 1.39
C ILE A 48 -5.14 3.85 2.68
N ASP A 49 -5.27 2.63 3.19
CA ASP A 49 -4.51 2.17 4.36
C ASP A 49 -2.99 2.28 4.09
N ALA A 50 -2.55 2.01 2.86
CA ALA A 50 -1.16 2.16 2.47
C ALA A 50 -0.70 3.64 2.44
N ILE A 51 -1.52 4.54 1.88
CA ILE A 51 -1.26 5.98 1.90
C ILE A 51 -1.22 6.49 3.34
N TYR A 52 -2.18 6.06 4.16
CA TYR A 52 -2.25 6.44 5.56
C TYR A 52 -1.02 5.99 6.35
N ALA A 53 -0.58 4.74 6.17
CA ALA A 53 0.61 4.22 6.83
C ALA A 53 1.85 5.07 6.53
N LEU A 54 1.98 5.54 5.28
CA LEU A 54 3.06 6.45 4.90
C LEU A 54 2.94 7.82 5.59
N ILE A 55 1.75 8.42 5.58
CA ILE A 55 1.54 9.75 6.18
C ILE A 55 1.81 9.69 7.69
N LYS A 56 1.33 8.63 8.36
CA LYS A 56 1.56 8.42 9.79
C LYS A 56 3.04 8.24 10.13
N GLU A 57 3.86 7.74 9.22
CA GLU A 57 5.29 7.66 9.45
C GLU A 57 5.97 9.03 9.33
N GLU A 58 5.62 9.80 8.30
CA GLU A 58 6.26 11.08 8.00
C GLU A 58 5.71 12.22 8.87
N ARG A 59 5.87 12.06 10.19
CA ARG A 59 5.35 12.96 11.24
C ARG A 59 5.79 14.42 11.12
N ASP A 60 6.96 14.66 10.54
CA ASP A 60 7.53 15.99 10.35
C ASP A 60 7.08 16.66 9.03
N THR A 61 6.27 15.97 8.22
CA THR A 61 5.80 16.46 6.93
C THR A 61 4.37 16.97 7.03
N ASN A 62 4.18 18.28 6.91
CA ASN A 62 2.83 18.86 6.96
C ASN A 62 2.15 18.89 5.58
N ASN A 63 2.92 18.81 4.49
CA ASN A 63 2.42 18.96 3.13
C ASN A 63 2.85 17.76 2.28
N PHE A 64 1.89 16.96 1.85
CA PHE A 64 2.13 15.80 1.00
C PHE A 64 1.78 16.11 -0.46
N VAL A 65 2.65 15.71 -1.37
CA VAL A 65 2.39 15.78 -2.81
C VAL A 65 2.58 14.39 -3.40
N PHE A 66 1.49 13.75 -3.77
CA PHE A 66 1.49 12.45 -4.44
C PHE A 66 1.41 12.64 -5.94
N TRP A 67 2.22 11.88 -6.67
CA TRP A 67 2.13 11.75 -8.12
C TRP A 67 1.67 10.35 -8.43
N ALA A 68 0.54 10.23 -9.12
CA ALA A 68 -0.11 8.96 -9.41
C ALA A 68 -0.42 8.81 -10.91
N ASP A 69 -0.55 7.56 -11.33
CA ASP A 69 -1.10 7.21 -12.63
C ASP A 69 -2.62 7.47 -12.68
N ASN A 70 -3.22 7.30 -13.86
CA ASN A 70 -4.67 7.48 -14.05
C ASN A 70 -5.48 6.20 -13.80
N CYS A 71 -5.00 5.27 -12.96
CA CYS A 71 -5.76 4.06 -12.64
C CYS A 71 -7.02 4.41 -11.84
N THR A 72 -8.20 4.31 -12.46
CA THR A 72 -9.47 4.70 -11.83
C THR A 72 -9.76 3.90 -10.57
N ALA A 73 -9.50 2.59 -10.60
CA ALA A 73 -9.79 1.71 -9.47
C ALA A 73 -8.94 2.05 -8.24
N GLN A 74 -7.66 2.40 -8.42
CA GLN A 74 -6.72 2.61 -7.31
C GLN A 74 -6.60 4.10 -6.94
N ASN A 75 -6.31 4.94 -7.92
CA ASN A 75 -5.81 6.30 -7.69
C ASN A 75 -6.83 7.38 -8.03
N LYS A 76 -7.99 7.03 -8.60
CA LYS A 76 -9.00 8.00 -9.06
C LYS A 76 -10.42 7.52 -8.80
N ASN A 77 -10.72 7.24 -7.54
CA ASN A 77 -12.03 6.84 -7.05
C ASN A 77 -12.52 7.78 -5.93
N TRP A 78 -13.83 7.79 -5.67
CA TRP A 78 -14.46 8.64 -4.65
C TRP A 78 -14.00 8.31 -3.23
N TYR A 79 -13.67 7.04 -2.99
CA TYR A 79 -13.28 6.52 -1.68
C TYR A 79 -11.94 7.13 -1.24
N LEU A 80 -10.96 7.22 -2.15
CA LEU A 80 -9.67 7.87 -1.95
C LEU A 80 -9.85 9.35 -1.58
N PHE A 81 -10.57 10.12 -2.40
CA PHE A 81 -10.74 11.55 -2.15
C PHE A 81 -11.47 11.83 -0.84
N THR A 82 -12.46 11.01 -0.50
CA THR A 82 -13.19 11.11 0.76
C THR A 82 -12.27 10.82 1.95
N ALA A 83 -11.45 9.76 1.87
CA ALA A 83 -10.48 9.45 2.92
C ALA A 83 -9.42 10.54 3.09
N LEU A 84 -8.89 11.10 1.99
CA LEU A 84 -7.93 12.20 2.05
C LEU A 84 -8.52 13.45 2.73
N ALA A 85 -9.78 13.79 2.41
CA ALA A 85 -10.46 14.89 3.08
C ALA A 85 -10.61 14.64 4.59
N ILE A 86 -10.87 13.40 5.00
CA ILE A 86 -11.02 13.04 6.41
C ILE A 86 -9.68 13.05 7.13
N MET A 87 -8.61 12.56 6.49
CA MET A 87 -7.25 12.61 7.04
C MET A 87 -6.78 14.05 7.33
N VAL A 88 -7.11 15.00 6.46
CA VAL A 88 -6.74 16.40 6.66
C VAL A 88 -7.59 17.09 7.73
N ASN A 89 -8.89 16.80 7.79
CA ASN A 89 -9.82 17.59 8.61
C ASN A 89 -10.13 17.00 9.99
N ASN A 90 -10.14 15.67 10.13
CA ASN A 90 -10.80 15.02 11.28
C ASN A 90 -9.94 13.95 11.97
N ASP A 91 -8.79 13.57 11.41
CA ASP A 91 -8.02 12.45 11.92
C ASP A 91 -6.96 12.89 12.95
N THR A 92 -7.02 12.32 14.16
CA THR A 92 -6.13 12.66 15.26
C THR A 92 -4.69 12.19 15.07
N HIS A 93 -4.46 11.21 14.20
CA HIS A 93 -3.14 10.66 13.94
C HIS A 93 -2.44 11.35 12.77
N THR A 94 -3.19 12.04 11.90
CA THR A 94 -2.67 12.90 10.83
C THR A 94 -2.91 14.39 11.09
N SER A 95 -3.06 14.78 12.36
CA SER A 95 -3.28 16.18 12.76
C SER A 95 -2.15 17.15 12.39
N HIS A 96 -0.96 16.64 12.05
CA HIS A 96 0.18 17.43 11.57
C HIS A 96 0.06 17.80 10.07
N VAL A 97 -0.88 17.17 9.35
CA VAL A 97 -1.05 17.33 7.91
C VAL A 97 -1.95 18.52 7.62
N ASN A 98 -1.39 19.52 6.95
CA ASN A 98 -2.12 20.72 6.55
C ASN A 98 -2.69 20.59 5.13
N ASN A 99 -1.97 19.90 4.24
CA ASN A 99 -2.34 19.81 2.83
C ASN A 99 -1.89 18.48 2.21
N ILE A 100 -2.80 17.84 1.48
CA ILE A 100 -2.49 16.71 0.62
C ILE A 100 -2.87 17.08 -0.82
N THR A 101 -1.88 17.11 -1.70
CA THR A 101 -2.05 17.36 -3.13
C THR A 101 -1.85 16.07 -3.91
N PHE A 102 -2.85 15.65 -4.69
CA PHE A 102 -2.76 14.52 -5.60
C PHE A 102 -2.63 15.01 -7.05
N LYS A 103 -1.54 14.67 -7.72
CA LYS A 103 -1.26 15.03 -9.12
C LYS A 103 -1.29 13.79 -10.00
N TYR A 104 -1.89 13.93 -11.18
CA TYR A 104 -1.98 12.85 -12.15
C TYR A 104 -1.04 13.09 -13.32
N LEU A 105 -0.37 12.03 -13.76
CA LEU A 105 0.48 12.07 -14.94
C LEU A 105 -0.35 12.29 -16.22
N THR A 106 0.25 12.92 -17.22
CA THR A 106 -0.35 13.08 -18.54
C THR A 106 -0.36 11.74 -19.29
N LYS A 107 -1.43 11.48 -20.03
CA LYS A 107 -1.52 10.27 -20.86
C LYS A 107 -0.36 10.26 -21.87
N GLY A 108 0.36 9.15 -21.97
CA GLY A 108 1.54 9.00 -22.83
C GLY A 108 2.89 9.27 -22.16
N HIS A 109 2.91 9.83 -20.95
CA HIS A 109 4.13 10.02 -20.14
C HIS A 109 4.00 9.30 -18.79
N THR A 110 3.89 7.97 -18.85
CA THR A 110 3.59 7.11 -17.69
C THR A 110 4.82 6.62 -16.94
N HIS A 111 6.04 7.02 -17.34
CA HIS A 111 7.24 6.55 -16.66
C HIS A 111 7.32 7.15 -15.24
N MET A 112 7.16 6.30 -14.23
CA MET A 112 7.21 6.71 -12.83
C MET A 112 8.50 6.24 -12.16
N THR A 113 8.98 7.01 -11.18
CA THR A 113 10.11 6.58 -10.34
C THR A 113 9.79 5.27 -9.59
N ALA A 114 8.52 5.02 -9.30
CA ALA A 114 8.05 3.76 -8.71
C ALA A 114 8.36 2.54 -9.61
N ASP A 115 8.27 2.67 -10.94
CA ASP A 115 8.60 1.58 -11.88
C ASP A 115 10.08 1.17 -11.74
N GLY A 116 10.97 2.16 -11.54
CA GLY A 116 12.38 1.91 -11.28
C GLY A 116 12.62 1.16 -9.97
N VAL A 117 11.85 1.46 -8.93
CA VAL A 117 11.91 0.72 -7.65
C VAL A 117 11.42 -0.71 -7.83
N HIS A 118 10.30 -0.93 -8.52
CA HIS A 118 9.81 -2.28 -8.84
C HIS A 118 10.82 -3.07 -9.70
N GLY A 119 11.46 -2.43 -10.68
CA GLY A 119 12.52 -3.06 -11.47
C GLY A 119 13.72 -3.48 -10.63
N ASN A 120 14.14 -2.67 -9.66
CA ASN A 120 15.20 -3.05 -8.71
C ASN A 120 14.78 -4.22 -7.82
N ILE A 121 13.53 -4.23 -7.34
CA ILE A 121 12.99 -5.33 -6.54
C ILE A 121 13.00 -6.62 -7.37
N GLU A 122 12.52 -6.59 -8.61
CA GLU A 122 12.49 -7.74 -9.52
C GLU A 122 13.91 -8.28 -9.79
N GLN A 123 14.90 -7.42 -9.94
CA GLN A 123 16.30 -7.83 -10.07
C GLN A 123 16.81 -8.54 -8.81
N GLN A 124 16.41 -8.11 -7.61
CA GLN A 124 16.78 -8.79 -6.37
C GLN A 124 16.07 -10.14 -6.23
N PHE A 125 14.81 -10.25 -6.65
CA PHE A 125 14.12 -11.54 -6.72
C PHE A 125 14.86 -12.54 -7.63
N LYS A 126 15.31 -12.09 -8.81
CA LYS A 126 16.11 -12.93 -9.73
C LYS A 126 17.42 -13.39 -9.11
N LYS A 127 18.01 -12.60 -8.20
CA LYS A 127 19.25 -12.94 -7.48
C LYS A 127 19.01 -13.86 -6.28
N ALA A 128 17.89 -13.71 -5.59
CA ALA A 128 17.59 -14.45 -4.37
C ALA A 128 17.45 -15.96 -4.59
N ARG A 129 17.05 -16.40 -5.81
CA ARG A 129 16.82 -17.79 -6.27
C ARG A 129 15.78 -18.59 -5.49
N ASP A 130 15.77 -18.48 -4.18
CA ASP A 130 14.91 -19.22 -3.26
C ASP A 130 14.10 -18.24 -2.39
N VAL A 131 12.81 -18.10 -2.69
CA VAL A 131 11.83 -17.35 -1.89
C VAL A 131 10.65 -18.29 -1.64
N PHE A 132 10.55 -18.83 -0.42
CA PHE A 132 9.58 -19.88 -0.11
C PHE A 132 8.36 -19.34 0.62
N ASP A 133 8.54 -18.33 1.46
CA ASP A 133 7.47 -17.76 2.25
C ASP A 133 7.38 -16.22 2.15
N PHE A 134 6.39 -15.66 2.85
CA PHE A 134 6.17 -14.23 2.88
C PHE A 134 7.32 -13.46 3.54
N GLN A 135 7.99 -14.05 4.52
CA GLN A 135 9.08 -13.40 5.25
C GLN A 135 10.33 -13.30 4.40
N ASP A 136 10.63 -14.34 3.60
CA ASP A 136 11.67 -14.32 2.58
C ASP A 136 11.40 -13.21 1.55
N LEU A 137 10.16 -13.13 1.09
CA LEU A 137 9.72 -12.09 0.15
C LEU A 137 9.94 -10.68 0.73
N LEU A 138 9.56 -10.46 2.00
CA LEU A 138 9.81 -9.19 2.68
C LEU A 138 11.30 -8.90 2.79
N CYS A 139 12.13 -9.92 3.09
CA CYS A 139 13.58 -9.77 3.17
C CYS A 139 14.17 -9.28 1.83
N VAL A 140 13.72 -9.82 0.71
CA VAL A 140 14.14 -9.40 -0.64
C VAL A 140 13.73 -7.95 -0.93
N ILE A 141 12.47 -7.59 -0.66
CA ILE A 141 11.97 -6.23 -0.86
C ILE A 141 12.76 -5.24 -0.01
N TYR A 142 12.97 -5.55 1.27
CA TYR A 142 13.66 -4.70 2.24
C TYR A 142 15.17 -4.53 1.99
N LYS A 143 15.81 -5.41 1.22
CA LYS A 143 17.19 -5.20 0.74
C LYS A 143 17.28 -4.07 -0.30
N THR A 144 16.18 -3.77 -0.98
CA THR A 144 16.14 -2.83 -2.10
C THR A 144 15.77 -1.40 -1.67
N ILE A 145 15.19 -1.26 -0.48
CA ILE A 145 14.49 -0.04 -0.06
C ILE A 145 15.13 0.55 1.20
N THR A 146 15.28 1.88 1.21
CA THR A 146 15.95 2.63 2.28
C THR A 146 15.11 2.76 3.56
N LYS A 147 13.79 3.01 3.45
CA LYS A 147 12.87 2.99 4.60
C LYS A 147 11.80 1.92 4.43
N LYS A 148 11.60 1.12 5.47
CA LYS A 148 10.84 -0.13 5.42
C LYS A 148 9.51 0.05 6.15
N PHE A 149 8.41 -0.27 5.49
CA PHE A 149 7.10 -0.34 6.13
C PHE A 149 6.51 -1.73 5.98
N LYS A 150 6.04 -2.27 7.11
CA LYS A 150 5.24 -3.49 7.13
C LYS A 150 3.80 -3.05 7.30
N CYS A 151 2.97 -3.29 6.28
CA CYS A 151 1.54 -3.10 6.46
C CYS A 151 1.01 -4.29 7.25
N THR A 152 1.01 -4.17 8.57
CA THR A 152 0.27 -5.08 9.43
C THR A 152 -1.10 -4.47 9.61
N SER A 153 -2.12 -5.19 9.14
CA SER A 153 -3.54 -4.83 9.08
C SER A 153 -4.00 -3.80 10.11
N SER A 154 -4.61 -2.72 9.62
CA SER A 154 -5.74 -2.11 10.32
C SER A 154 -6.70 -1.51 9.30
N THR A 155 -7.47 -2.36 8.63
CA THR A 155 -8.75 -1.94 8.07
C THR A 155 -9.63 -1.52 9.24
N ASN A 156 -9.61 -0.24 9.56
CA ASN A 156 -10.61 0.45 10.38
C ASN A 156 -10.48 1.98 10.18
N PHE A 157 -10.11 2.45 8.99
CA PHE A 157 -9.87 3.88 8.85
C PHE A 157 -11.15 4.69 9.08
N ILE A 158 -12.31 4.16 8.67
CA ILE A 158 -13.62 4.66 9.07
C ILE A 158 -14.65 3.52 8.93
N PRO A 159 -15.50 3.22 9.94
CA PRO A 159 -16.71 2.46 9.71
C PRO A 159 -17.71 3.33 8.91
N MET A 160 -17.44 3.59 7.63
CA MET A 160 -18.28 4.43 6.76
C MET A 160 -19.62 3.78 6.35
N ALA A 161 -20.04 2.73 7.06
CA ALA A 161 -21.42 2.34 7.34
C ALA A 161 -21.42 0.90 7.88
N LYS A 162 -21.11 0.71 9.16
CA LYS A 162 -21.93 -0.25 9.91
C LYS A 162 -23.14 0.55 10.34
N LYS A 163 -24.25 0.44 9.59
CA LYS A 163 -25.55 0.76 10.18
C LYS A 163 -25.60 -0.09 11.44
N GLU A 164 -25.46 0.54 12.61
CA GLU A 164 -26.04 0.00 13.81
C GLU A 164 -27.49 -0.25 13.43
N THR A 165 -27.83 -1.52 13.24
CA THR A 165 -29.21 -1.95 13.25
C THR A 165 -29.64 -1.65 14.67
N ALA A 166 -30.14 -0.43 14.89
CA ALA A 166 -30.79 -0.06 16.11
C ALA A 166 -31.89 -1.10 16.30
N ALA A 167 -31.62 -2.07 17.17
CA ALA A 167 -32.60 -3.04 17.59
C ALA A 167 -33.79 -2.21 18.05
N SER A 168 -34.90 -2.32 17.31
CA SER A 168 -36.17 -1.73 17.68
C SER A 168 -36.48 -2.26 19.08
N LYS A 169 -36.29 -1.41 20.10
CA LYS A 169 -36.89 -1.64 21.41
C LYS A 169 -38.39 -1.63 21.17
N GLY A 170 -38.98 -2.82 21.13
CA GLY A 170 -40.41 -3.01 21.15
C GLY A 170 -40.98 -2.27 22.35
N ARG A 171 -41.93 -1.39 22.06
CA ARG A 171 -42.99 -1.02 23.00
C ARG A 171 -44.17 -1.92 22.70
#